data_AF-A0A4S4C6Y5-F1
#
_entry.id   AF-A0A4S4C6Y5-F1
#
_cell.length_a   1.000
_cell.length_b   1.000
_cell.length_c   1.000
_cell.angle_alpha   90.00
_cell.angle_beta   90.00
_cell.angle_gamma   90.00
#
_symmetry.space_group_name_H-M   'P 1'
#
loop_
_entity.id
_entity.type
_entity.pdbx_description
1 polymer ?
#
loop_
_entity_poly.entity_id
_entity_poly.type
_entity_poly.pdbx_seq_one_letter_code
_entity_poly.pdbx_strand_id
1 'polypeptide(L)'
;MKDLEGHMKGEKHRGGGHKGRRHHHGAQTFRRGRALEFLERLNVKRITLTQQLEAPEFQEIKQVILGELKAIELIIDEFTKHFDIHEVEDMNTKENQSENE
;
A
#
# COMPACT_ATOMS: atom_id res chain seq x y z
N MET A 1 23.66 -62.34 -21.67
CA MET A 1 22.57 -63.21 -21.17
C MET A 1 22.59 -63.09 -19.65
N LYS A 2 21.59 -62.41 -19.06
CA LYS A 2 20.54 -63.01 -18.19
C LYS A 2 21.04 -63.20 -16.74
N ASP A 3 20.47 -62.69 -15.65
CA ASP A 3 19.11 -62.20 -15.35
C ASP A 3 19.09 -61.30 -14.09
N LEU A 4 18.00 -60.53 -13.97
CA LEU A 4 17.48 -59.74 -12.84
C LEU A 4 17.37 -60.49 -11.51
N GLU A 5 17.63 -59.80 -10.40
CA GLU A 5 16.83 -59.97 -9.18
C GLU A 5 16.80 -58.68 -8.33
N GLY A 6 15.62 -58.06 -8.28
CA GLY A 6 15.33 -56.94 -7.41
C GLY A 6 14.55 -57.40 -6.18
N HIS A 7 14.76 -56.74 -5.04
CA HIS A 7 13.85 -56.80 -3.90
C HIS A 7 13.61 -55.39 -3.34
N MET A 8 12.33 -55.00 -3.37
CA MET A 8 11.75 -53.81 -2.76
C MET A 8 11.31 -54.07 -1.30
N LYS A 9 10.93 -52.96 -0.63
CA LYS A 9 10.18 -52.78 0.63
C LYS A 9 11.07 -52.64 1.87
N GLY A 10 10.87 -51.65 2.73
CA GLY A 10 9.83 -50.64 2.94
C GLY A 10 10.28 -49.78 4.13
N GLU A 11 9.54 -48.87 4.75
CA GLU A 11 8.29 -48.18 4.53
C GLU A 11 8.19 -47.22 5.73
N LYS A 12 8.04 -45.90 5.46
CA LYS A 12 7.38 -44.84 6.26
C LYS A 12 7.80 -44.56 7.73
N HIS A 13 7.79 -43.26 8.08
CA HIS A 13 7.19 -42.61 9.27
C HIS A 13 7.93 -41.27 9.52
N ARG A 14 7.41 -40.13 9.03
CA ARG A 14 6.45 -39.23 9.70
C ARG A 14 6.98 -38.62 11.02
N GLY A 15 7.26 -37.33 10.97
CA GLY A 15 7.42 -36.42 12.12
C GLY A 15 8.23 -35.20 11.65
N GLY A 16 7.67 -34.04 11.36
CA GLY A 16 6.68 -33.31 12.15
C GLY A 16 7.42 -32.10 12.73
N GLY A 17 7.19 -30.92 12.17
CA GLY A 17 7.90 -29.71 12.60
C GLY A 17 7.60 -28.48 11.76
N HIS A 18 6.33 -28.09 11.70
CA HIS A 18 5.92 -26.80 11.17
C HIS A 18 6.70 -25.65 11.80
N LYS A 19 7.41 -24.84 10.98
CA LYS A 19 7.63 -23.41 11.26
C LYS A 19 7.99 -22.62 9.98
N GLY A 20 7.32 -22.95 8.87
CA GLY A 20 7.36 -22.16 7.63
C GLY A 20 6.40 -20.97 7.61
N ARG A 21 5.73 -20.64 8.72
CA ARG A 21 4.80 -19.48 8.78
C ARG A 21 5.51 -18.20 9.22
N ARG A 22 6.40 -17.68 8.37
CA ARG A 22 6.68 -16.23 8.32
C ARG A 22 6.04 -15.70 7.04
N HIS A 23 4.73 -15.93 6.89
CA HIS A 23 4.01 -15.55 5.68
C HIS A 23 3.75 -14.04 5.66
N HIS A 24 4.32 -13.38 4.64
CA HIS A 24 3.70 -12.35 3.81
C HIS A 24 3.23 -11.00 4.40
N HIS A 25 3.16 -10.79 5.71
CA HIS A 25 2.66 -9.50 6.22
C HIS A 25 3.61 -8.31 6.00
N GLY A 26 4.94 -8.51 6.04
CA GLY A 26 5.90 -7.41 5.86
C GLY A 26 5.87 -6.77 4.46
N ALA A 27 5.64 -7.57 3.42
CA ALA A 27 5.55 -7.04 2.06
C ALA A 27 4.26 -6.24 1.83
N GLN A 28 3.16 -6.64 2.49
CA GLN A 28 1.89 -5.93 2.43
C GLN A 28 1.92 -4.62 3.20
N THR A 29 2.52 -4.59 4.39
CA THR A 29 2.69 -3.35 5.18
C THR A 29 3.65 -2.38 4.52
N PHE A 30 4.73 -2.86 3.90
CA PHE A 30 5.63 -2.01 3.12
C PHE A 30 4.90 -1.38 1.93
N ARG A 31 4.17 -2.16 1.14
CA ARG A 31 3.39 -1.64 0.01
C ARG A 31 2.37 -0.58 0.44
N ARG A 32 1.64 -0.84 1.53
CA ARG A 32 0.71 0.15 2.11
C ARG A 32 1.43 1.42 2.56
N GLY A 33 2.56 1.30 3.25
CA GLY A 33 3.37 2.43 3.70
C GLY A 33 3.87 3.28 2.52
N ARG A 34 4.35 2.63 1.44
CA ARG A 34 4.77 3.33 0.21
C ARG A 34 3.61 4.02 -0.49
N ALA A 35 2.42 3.41 -0.47
CA ALA A 35 1.22 4.01 -1.05
C ALA A 35 0.80 5.26 -0.28
N LEU A 36 0.82 5.21 1.06
CA LEU A 36 0.52 6.37 1.90
C LEU A 36 1.54 7.50 1.71
N GLU A 37 2.84 7.19 1.66
CA GLU A 37 3.87 8.21 1.38
C GLU A 37 3.66 8.87 0.02
N PHE A 38 3.23 8.11 -0.99
CA PHE A 38 2.92 8.66 -2.30
C PHE A 38 1.67 9.54 -2.28
N LEU A 39 0.62 9.11 -1.59
CA LEU A 39 -0.61 9.88 -1.41
C LEU A 39 -0.33 11.21 -0.71
N GLU A 40 0.52 11.20 0.33
CA GLU A 40 0.94 12.43 1.03
C GLU A 40 1.60 13.44 0.08
N ARG A 41 2.48 12.96 -0.80
CA ARG A 41 3.11 13.84 -1.82
C ARG A 41 2.08 14.43 -2.79
N LEU A 42 1.02 13.71 -3.12
CA LEU A 42 -0.07 14.24 -3.96
C LEU A 42 -0.89 15.30 -3.20
N ASN A 43 -1.16 15.07 -1.91
CA ASN A 43 -1.86 16.04 -1.07
C ASN A 43 -1.07 17.35 -0.93
N VAL A 44 0.26 17.28 -0.75
CA VAL A 44 1.10 18.48 -0.75
C VAL A 44 0.96 19.26 -2.05
N LYS A 45 1.01 18.58 -3.22
CA LYS A 45 0.81 19.23 -4.52
C LYS A 45 -0.56 19.86 -4.65
N ARG A 46 -1.62 19.17 -4.22
CA ARG A 46 -2.99 19.68 -4.21
C ARG A 46 -3.08 20.98 -3.41
N ILE A 47 -2.53 21.00 -2.19
CA ILE A 47 -2.49 22.18 -1.32
C ILE A 47 -1.75 23.33 -2.00
N THR A 48 -0.57 23.06 -2.57
CA THR A 48 0.21 24.08 -3.28
C THR A 48 -0.56 24.67 -4.46
N LEU A 49 -1.18 23.84 -5.30
CA LEU A 49 -1.97 24.31 -6.44
C LEU A 49 -3.18 25.15 -6.00
N THR A 50 -3.86 24.75 -4.93
CA THR A 50 -4.96 25.53 -4.34
C THR A 50 -4.48 26.91 -3.86
N GLN A 51 -3.35 26.98 -3.17
CA GLN A 51 -2.76 28.26 -2.76
C GLN A 51 -2.40 29.13 -3.95
N GLN A 52 -1.86 28.55 -5.03
CA GLN A 52 -1.55 29.27 -6.25
C GLN A 52 -2.80 29.84 -6.94
N LEU A 53 -3.96 29.19 -6.85
CA LEU A 53 -5.21 29.71 -7.40
C LEU A 53 -5.72 30.99 -6.71
N GLU A 54 -5.33 31.18 -5.47
CA GLU A 54 -5.66 32.36 -4.65
C GLU A 54 -4.63 33.49 -4.81
N ALA A 55 -3.43 33.18 -5.28
CA ALA A 55 -2.35 34.14 -5.42
C ALA A 55 -2.52 35.01 -6.70
N PRO A 56 -2.49 36.35 -6.58
CA PRO A 56 -2.71 37.25 -7.71
C PRO A 56 -1.63 37.13 -8.80
N GLU A 57 -0.41 36.73 -8.44
CA GLU A 57 0.71 36.53 -9.38
C GLU A 57 0.46 35.42 -10.41
N PHE A 58 -0.51 34.52 -10.17
CA PHE A 58 -0.83 33.43 -11.08
C PHE A 58 -2.12 33.65 -11.90
N GLN A 59 -2.71 34.85 -11.84
CA GLN A 59 -3.98 35.14 -12.50
C GLN A 59 -3.98 34.85 -14.00
N GLU A 60 -2.87 35.13 -14.70
CA GLU A 60 -2.73 34.88 -16.15
C GLU A 60 -2.73 33.40 -16.51
N ILE A 61 -2.28 32.53 -15.60
CA ILE A 61 -2.18 31.08 -15.81
C ILE A 61 -3.21 30.28 -15.00
N LYS A 62 -4.20 30.95 -14.39
CA LYS A 62 -5.18 30.32 -13.49
C LYS A 62 -5.90 29.13 -14.09
N GLN A 63 -6.21 29.16 -15.40
CA GLN A 63 -6.84 28.03 -16.09
C GLN A 63 -5.93 26.80 -16.21
N VAL A 64 -4.62 27.01 -16.36
CA VAL A 64 -3.63 25.93 -16.39
C VAL A 64 -3.55 25.27 -15.01
N ILE A 65 -3.45 26.08 -13.95
CA ILE A 65 -3.40 25.59 -12.56
C ILE A 65 -4.67 24.83 -12.19
N LEU A 66 -5.85 25.32 -12.62
CA LEU A 66 -7.11 24.59 -12.44
C LEU A 66 -7.11 23.22 -13.12
N GLY A 67 -6.55 23.14 -14.33
CA GLY A 67 -6.40 21.88 -15.05
C GLY A 67 -5.46 20.91 -14.32
N GLU A 68 -4.33 21.40 -13.83
CA GLU A 68 -3.37 20.61 -13.06
C GLU A 68 -3.95 20.12 -11.73
N LEU A 69 -4.65 21.00 -11.00
CA LEU A 69 -5.33 20.63 -9.75
C LEU A 69 -6.32 19.50 -9.97
N LYS A 70 -7.18 19.61 -11.00
CA LYS A 70 -8.14 18.55 -11.35
C LYS A 70 -7.44 17.23 -11.72
N ALA A 71 -6.30 17.29 -12.41
CA ALA A 71 -5.55 16.09 -12.74
C ALA A 71 -4.97 15.42 -11.48
N ILE A 72 -4.44 16.20 -10.54
CA ILE A 72 -3.94 15.67 -9.26
C ILE A 72 -5.08 15.07 -8.44
N GLU A 73 -6.24 15.73 -8.35
CA GLU A 73 -7.40 15.21 -7.63
C GLU A 73 -7.90 13.89 -8.23
N LEU A 74 -7.98 13.78 -9.55
CA LEU A 74 -8.34 12.53 -10.22
C LEU A 74 -7.35 11.40 -9.89
N ILE A 75 -6.04 11.68 -9.91
CA ILE A 75 -5.01 10.69 -9.56
C ILE A 75 -5.16 10.26 -8.10
N ILE A 76 -5.44 11.19 -7.19
CA ILE A 76 -5.68 10.88 -5.76
C ILE A 76 -6.87 9.92 -5.64
N ASP A 77 -7.99 10.20 -6.29
CA ASP A 77 -9.20 9.38 -6.22
C ASP A 77 -8.95 7.96 -6.77
N GLU A 78 -8.33 7.87 -7.95
CA GLU A 78 -7.99 6.60 -8.59
C GLU A 78 -6.99 5.79 -7.75
N PHE A 79 -5.97 6.44 -7.20
CA PHE A 79 -4.93 5.81 -6.40
C PHE A 79 -5.49 5.28 -5.08
N THR A 80 -6.29 6.08 -4.41
CA THR A 80 -6.94 5.74 -3.14
C THR A 80 -7.84 4.52 -3.32
N LYS A 81 -8.64 4.50 -4.39
CA LYS A 81 -9.47 3.34 -4.77
C LYS A 81 -8.63 2.12 -5.13
N HIS A 82 -7.53 2.31 -5.88
CA HIS A 82 -6.67 1.20 -6.32
C HIS A 82 -6.00 0.47 -5.15
N PHE A 83 -5.57 1.22 -4.14
CA PHE A 83 -4.89 0.68 -2.96
C PHE A 83 -5.83 0.39 -1.79
N ASP A 84 -7.14 0.55 -1.97
CA ASP A 84 -8.16 0.40 -0.93
C ASP A 84 -7.83 1.21 0.33
N ILE A 85 -7.29 2.42 0.11
CA ILE A 85 -6.97 3.36 1.16
C ILE A 85 -8.28 4.03 1.54
N HIS A 86 -9.14 3.33 2.27
CA HIS A 86 -10.22 4.03 2.96
C HIS A 86 -9.60 5.03 3.94
N GLU A 87 -10.29 6.12 4.25
CA GLU A 87 -9.97 7.06 5.34
C GLU A 87 -10.04 6.35 6.71
N VAL A 88 -9.29 5.27 6.90
CA VAL A 88 -9.05 4.58 8.16
C VAL A 88 -8.03 5.39 8.99
N GLU A 89 -8.08 6.71 8.90
CA GLU A 89 -7.46 7.60 9.87
C GLU A 89 -8.25 7.55 11.20
N ASP A 90 -9.50 7.10 11.19
CA ASP A 90 -10.37 6.99 12.38
C ASP A 90 -10.14 5.74 13.27
N MET A 91 -9.42 4.71 12.82
CA MET A 91 -9.16 3.50 13.63
C MET A 91 -7.76 3.47 14.24
N ASN A 92 -6.75 4.02 13.58
CA ASN A 92 -5.37 4.05 14.13
C ASN A 92 -5.12 5.18 15.14
N THR A 93 -5.98 6.19 15.22
CA THR A 93 -5.95 7.19 16.31
C THR A 93 -6.54 6.66 17.62
N LYS A 94 -7.34 5.58 17.60
CA LYS A 94 -7.97 5.02 18.80
C LYS A 94 -7.12 3.97 19.52
N GLU A 95 -6.25 3.25 18.81
CA GLU A 95 -5.40 2.21 19.44
C GLU A 95 -4.25 2.80 20.28
N ASN A 96 -3.83 4.05 20.04
CA ASN A 96 -2.79 4.72 20.84
C ASN A 96 -3.34 5.49 22.06
N GLN A 97 -4.65 5.47 22.33
CA GLN A 97 -5.25 6.11 23.50
C GLN A 97 -5.66 5.12 24.60
N SER A 98 -5.66 3.80 24.34
CA SER A 98 -6.05 2.77 25.31
C SER A 98 -4.90 2.14 26.11
N GLU A 99 -3.64 2.54 25.89
CA GLU A 99 -2.49 2.03 26.66
C GLU A 99 -2.05 2.99 27.80
N ASN A 100 -2.74 4.12 28.00
CA ASN A 100 -2.46 5.10 29.05
C ASN A 100 -3.68 5.40 29.96
N GLU A 101 -4.48 4.38 30.29
CA GLU A 101 -5.41 4.43 31.44
C GLU A 101 -5.10 3.31 32.44
#